data_AF-A0A954A6X7-F1
#
_entry.id   AF-A0A954A6X7-F1
#
_cell.length_a   1.000
_cell.length_b   1.000
_cell.length_c   1.000
_cell.angle_alpha   90.00
_cell.angle_beta   90.00
_cell.angle_gamma   90.00
#
_symmetry.space_group_name_H-M   'P 1'
#
loop_
_entity.id
_entity.type
_entity.pdbx_description
1 polymer ?
#
loop_
_entity_poly.entity_id
_entity_poly.type
_entity_poly.pdbx_seq_one_letter_code
_entity_poly.pdbx_strand_id
1 'polypeptide(L)'
;DVSDGLPGIPGWGPKTTATVLARYRSIDGIPREEPWDIPVRGAEKLARTLTERWLEAVLYRDLSILRTDVPLPHRFEDLEWRGADRRATEALCERFGETDLMERIPGFRAEGDD
;
A
#
# COMPACT_ATOMS: atom_id res chain seq x y z
N ASP A 1 1.89 -10.45 -0.72
CA ASP A 1 1.91 -9.52 -1.84
C ASP A 1 3.20 -9.72 -2.63
N VAL A 2 3.15 -10.38 -3.78
CA VAL A 2 4.38 -10.67 -4.56
C VAL A 2 4.94 -9.39 -5.19
N SER A 3 4.07 -8.45 -5.57
CA SER A 3 4.48 -7.18 -6.16
C SER A 3 5.22 -6.31 -5.14
N ASP A 4 4.81 -6.37 -3.87
CA ASP A 4 5.46 -5.64 -2.78
C ASP A 4 6.56 -6.44 -2.04
N GLY A 5 6.92 -7.62 -2.55
CA GLY A 5 7.96 -8.46 -1.95
C GLY A 5 7.58 -9.12 -0.61
N LEU A 6 6.30 -9.18 -0.27
CA LEU A 6 5.75 -9.81 0.93
C LEU A 6 5.31 -11.26 0.63
N PRO A 7 6.10 -12.29 0.97
CA PRO A 7 5.77 -13.69 0.63
C PRO A 7 4.57 -14.26 1.41
N GLY A 8 4.18 -13.62 2.52
CA GLY A 8 3.14 -14.11 3.42
C GLY A 8 3.60 -15.28 4.31
N ILE A 9 2.66 -15.84 5.07
CA ILE A 9 2.95 -16.96 5.98
C ILE A 9 2.61 -18.29 5.31
N PRO A 10 3.52 -19.28 5.28
CA PRO A 10 3.25 -20.58 4.65
C PRO A 10 1.98 -21.25 5.20
N GLY A 11 1.15 -21.79 4.30
CA GLY A 11 -0.13 -22.41 4.68
C GLY A 11 -1.29 -21.43 4.92
N TRP A 12 -1.02 -20.14 5.08
CA TRP A 12 -2.04 -19.09 5.23
C TRP A 12 -2.44 -18.50 3.87
N GLY A 13 -3.32 -19.21 3.17
CA GLY A 13 -3.93 -18.72 1.93
C GLY A 13 -5.11 -17.76 2.17
N PRO A 14 -5.60 -17.05 1.13
CA PRO A 14 -6.68 -16.07 1.26
C PRO A 14 -7.96 -16.62 1.91
N LYS A 15 -8.40 -17.82 1.53
CA LYS A 15 -9.63 -18.44 2.06
C LYS A 15 -9.53 -18.74 3.55
N THR A 16 -8.46 -19.43 3.96
CA THR A 16 -8.21 -19.76 5.38
C THR A 16 -8.07 -18.49 6.21
N THR A 17 -7.27 -17.53 5.73
CA THR A 17 -7.02 -16.27 6.42
C THR A 17 -8.32 -15.48 6.61
N ALA A 18 -9.17 -15.40 5.57
CA ALA A 18 -10.47 -14.74 5.66
C ALA A 18 -11.40 -15.41 6.69
N THR A 19 -11.49 -16.74 6.70
CA THR A 19 -12.30 -17.48 7.69
C THR A 19 -11.83 -17.21 9.13
N VAL A 20 -10.52 -17.26 9.36
CA VAL A 20 -9.95 -17.05 10.70
C VAL A 20 -10.10 -15.61 11.16
N LEU A 21 -9.82 -14.63 10.28
CA LEU A 21 -9.98 -13.22 10.61
C LEU A 21 -11.46 -12.81 10.77
N ALA A 22 -12.40 -13.46 10.10
CA ALA A 22 -13.82 -13.23 10.35
C ALA A 22 -14.20 -13.54 11.80
N ARG A 23 -13.54 -14.53 12.43
CA ARG A 23 -13.76 -14.91 13.83
C ARG A 23 -12.95 -14.07 14.81
N TYR A 24 -11.65 -13.94 14.59
CA TYR A 24 -10.70 -13.38 15.57
C TYR A 24 -10.33 -11.92 15.31
N ARG A 25 -10.80 -11.34 14.20
CA ARG A 25 -10.71 -9.92 13.78
C ARG A 25 -9.34 -9.40 13.43
N SER A 26 -8.30 -9.88 14.10
CA SER A 26 -6.92 -9.44 13.91
C SER A 26 -5.97 -10.61 14.09
N ILE A 27 -4.75 -10.47 13.59
CA ILE A 27 -3.70 -11.45 13.78
C ILE A 27 -3.33 -11.65 15.27
N ASP A 28 -3.42 -10.60 16.09
CA ASP A 28 -3.18 -10.66 17.54
C ASP A 28 -4.29 -11.41 18.28
N GLY A 29 -5.49 -11.43 17.71
CA GLY A 29 -6.65 -12.13 18.27
C GLY A 29 -6.66 -13.64 17.97
N ILE A 30 -5.78 -14.13 17.09
CA ILE A 30 -5.74 -15.56 16.73
C ILE A 30 -5.00 -16.33 17.84
N PRO A 31 -5.63 -17.35 18.44
CA PRO A 31 -4.97 -18.21 19.43
C PRO A 31 -3.74 -18.89 18.82
N ARG A 32 -2.63 -18.94 19.57
CA ARG A 32 -1.36 -19.56 19.15
C ARG A 32 -1.36 -21.08 19.16
N GLU A 33 -2.38 -21.64 19.80
CA GLU A 33 -2.58 -23.08 19.99
C GLU A 33 -4.04 -23.43 19.71
N GLU A 34 -4.24 -24.69 19.34
CA GLU A 34 -5.56 -25.32 19.24
C GLU A 34 -6.07 -25.76 20.61
N PRO A 35 -7.40 -25.98 20.79
CA PRO A 35 -8.45 -25.88 19.79
C PRO A 35 -8.89 -24.44 19.50
N TRP A 36 -9.11 -24.13 18.23
CA TRP A 36 -9.87 -22.96 17.81
C TRP A 36 -11.37 -23.24 17.90
N ASP A 37 -12.15 -22.19 18.11
CA ASP A 37 -13.62 -22.31 18.19
C ASP A 37 -14.32 -22.28 16.82
N ILE A 38 -13.54 -22.40 15.74
CA ILE A 38 -14.01 -22.47 14.36
C ILE A 38 -13.39 -23.67 13.64
N PRO A 39 -14.16 -24.37 12.79
CA PRO A 39 -13.63 -25.50 12.04
C PRO A 39 -12.74 -25.02 10.89
N VAL A 40 -11.43 -25.25 10.99
CA VAL A 40 -10.46 -24.96 9.93
C VAL A 40 -9.66 -26.21 9.58
N ARG A 41 -9.55 -26.54 8.30
CA ARG A 41 -8.75 -27.70 7.86
C ARG A 41 -7.28 -27.47 8.19
N GLY A 42 -6.69 -28.35 8.99
CA GLY A 42 -5.28 -28.28 9.36
C GLY A 42 -4.98 -27.19 10.40
N ALA A 43 -5.95 -26.86 11.25
CA ALA A 43 -5.86 -25.82 12.28
C ALA A 43 -4.59 -25.96 13.15
N GLU A 44 -4.26 -27.17 13.61
CA GLU A 44 -3.02 -27.46 14.35
C GLU A 44 -1.75 -27.02 13.59
N LYS A 45 -1.67 -27.32 12.29
CA LYS A 45 -0.54 -26.91 11.45
C LYS A 45 -0.49 -25.39 11.29
N LEU A 46 -1.64 -24.75 11.12
CA LEU A 46 -1.76 -23.30 10.96
C LEU A 46 -1.33 -22.56 12.23
N ALA A 47 -1.80 -23.02 13.40
CA ALA A 47 -1.42 -22.50 14.71
C ALA A 47 0.09 -22.64 14.94
N ARG A 48 0.64 -23.83 14.68
CA ARG A 48 2.09 -24.06 14.76
C ARG A 48 2.88 -23.13 13.84
N THR A 49 2.52 -23.03 12.56
CA THR A 49 3.23 -22.16 11.62
C THR A 49 3.11 -20.67 11.98
N LEU A 50 1.94 -20.21 12.46
CA LEU A 50 1.77 -18.83 12.93
C LEU A 50 2.65 -18.55 14.15
N THR A 51 2.78 -19.50 15.06
CA THR A 51 3.63 -19.38 16.25
C THR A 51 5.11 -19.37 15.86
N GLU A 52 5.56 -20.29 15.01
CA GLU A 52 6.94 -20.37 14.50
C GLU A 52 7.35 -19.12 13.71
N ARG A 53 6.42 -18.52 12.96
CA ARG A 53 6.64 -17.38 12.06
C ARG A 53 6.09 -16.07 12.62
N TRP A 54 5.86 -15.97 13.93
CA TRP A 54 5.17 -14.82 14.51
C TRP A 54 5.84 -13.48 14.20
N LEU A 55 7.17 -13.42 14.32
CA LEU A 55 7.92 -12.19 14.06
C LEU A 55 7.80 -11.74 12.60
N GLU A 56 7.82 -12.68 11.66
CA GLU A 56 7.57 -12.39 10.24
C GLU A 56 6.15 -11.90 10.02
N ALA A 57 5.16 -12.51 10.68
CA ALA A 57 3.76 -12.12 10.53
C ALA A 57 3.50 -10.70 11.05
N VAL A 58 4.12 -10.33 12.18
CA VAL A 58 4.08 -8.96 12.72
C VAL A 58 4.80 -7.99 11.78
N LEU A 59 5.97 -8.36 11.24
CA LEU A 59 6.70 -7.55 10.29
C LEU A 59 5.90 -7.31 9.00
N TYR A 60 5.32 -8.34 8.40
CA TYR A 60 4.51 -8.20 7.20
C TYR A 60 3.27 -7.37 7.45
N ARG A 61 2.66 -7.46 8.63
CA ARG A 61 1.58 -6.54 9.03
C ARG A 61 2.10 -5.11 9.06
N ASP A 62 3.24 -4.85 9.69
CA ASP A 62 3.77 -3.49 9.82
C ASP A 62 4.10 -2.88 8.46
N LEU A 63 4.73 -3.65 7.57
CA LEU A 63 5.09 -3.22 6.22
C LEU A 63 3.89 -3.00 5.30
N SER A 64 2.74 -3.63 5.59
CA SER A 64 1.53 -3.51 4.77
C SER A 64 0.53 -2.47 5.28
N ILE A 65 0.79 -1.82 6.43
CA ILE A 65 -0.06 -0.76 6.95
C ILE A 65 0.32 0.57 6.29
N LEU A 66 -0.66 1.24 5.69
CA LEU A 66 -0.50 2.61 5.22
C LEU A 66 -0.25 3.55 6.41
N ARG A 67 0.89 4.24 6.41
CA ARG A 67 1.19 5.29 7.39
C ARG A 67 0.36 6.54 7.09
N THR A 68 -0.29 7.07 8.11
CA THR A 68 -1.16 8.26 8.03
C THR A 68 -0.59 9.46 8.78
N ASP A 69 0.58 9.27 9.39
CA ASP A 69 1.29 10.18 10.28
C ASP A 69 2.61 10.68 9.67
N VAL A 70 2.79 10.49 8.36
CA VAL A 70 3.97 10.99 7.65
C VAL A 70 3.96 12.52 7.68
N PRO A 71 5.02 13.18 8.17
CA PRO A 71 5.09 14.63 8.17
C PRO A 71 5.19 15.14 6.72
N LEU A 72 4.11 15.71 6.21
CA LEU A 72 4.09 16.34 4.91
C LEU A 72 4.49 17.82 5.04
N PRO A 73 5.48 18.30 4.27
CA PRO A 73 5.95 19.67 4.38
C PRO A 73 4.98 20.69 3.77
N HIS A 74 4.00 20.23 3.00
CA HIS A 74 3.03 21.06 2.28
C HIS A 74 1.63 20.86 2.83
N ARG A 75 0.86 21.94 2.85
CA ARG A 75 -0.57 21.92 3.10
C ARG A 75 -1.33 21.59 1.82
N PHE A 76 -2.60 21.23 1.96
CA PHE A 76 -3.45 20.96 0.81
C PHE A 76 -3.56 22.17 -0.13
N GLU A 77 -3.60 23.39 0.43
CA GLU A 77 -3.66 24.63 -0.35
C GLU A 77 -2.40 24.87 -1.21
N ASP A 78 -1.24 24.38 -0.76
CA ASP A 78 0.01 24.50 -1.51
C ASP A 78 0.03 23.58 -2.75
N LEU A 79 -0.85 22.57 -2.79
CA LEU A 79 -0.96 21.60 -3.89
C LEU A 79 -1.98 22.04 -4.94
N GLU A 80 -2.59 23.22 -4.79
CA GLU A 80 -3.52 23.76 -5.78
C GLU A 80 -2.83 23.92 -7.14
N TRP A 81 -3.42 23.35 -8.18
CA TRP A 81 -2.88 23.47 -9.53
C TRP A 81 -3.13 24.89 -10.07
N ARG A 82 -2.05 25.64 -10.29
CA ARG A 82 -2.08 27.04 -10.78
C ARG A 82 -1.83 27.19 -12.28
N GLY A 83 -1.79 26.08 -13.01
CA GLY A 83 -1.34 26.05 -14.41
C GLY A 83 0.09 25.55 -14.55
N ALA A 84 0.39 24.93 -15.70
CA ALA A 84 1.74 24.50 -16.03
C ALA A 84 2.65 25.70 -16.35
N ASP A 85 3.95 25.54 -16.12
CA ASP A 85 4.95 26.48 -16.63
C ASP A 85 5.12 26.26 -18.13
N ARG A 86 4.76 27.24 -18.95
CA ARG A 86 4.77 27.09 -20.41
C ARG A 86 6.16 26.76 -20.94
N ARG A 87 7.17 27.55 -20.58
CA ARG A 87 8.52 27.41 -21.13
C ARG A 87 9.17 26.12 -20.68
N ALA A 88 9.02 25.77 -19.40
CA ALA A 88 9.55 24.51 -18.88
C ALA A 88 8.85 23.30 -19.51
N THR A 89 7.53 23.38 -19.74
CA THR A 89 6.78 22.29 -20.38
C THR A 89 7.16 22.14 -21.85
N GLU A 90 7.28 23.24 -22.62
CA GLU A 90 7.72 23.21 -24.02
C GLU A 90 9.09 22.55 -24.15
N ALA A 91 10.07 22.97 -23.34
CA ALA A 91 11.40 22.38 -23.32
C ALA A 91 11.39 20.88 -22.94
N LEU A 92 10.48 20.47 -22.03
CA LEU A 92 10.31 19.07 -21.64
C LEU A 92 9.75 18.24 -22.80
N CYS A 93 8.71 18.75 -23.47
CA CYS A 93 8.07 18.13 -24.62
C CYS A 93 9.05 17.94 -25.78
N GLU A 94 9.81 18.97 -26.13
CA GLU A 94 10.85 18.89 -27.16
C GLU A 94 11.90 17.82 -26.81
N ARG A 95 12.35 17.77 -25.55
CA ARG A 95 13.35 16.79 -25.11
C ARG A 95 12.85 15.34 -25.19
N PHE A 96 11.58 15.11 -24.94
CA PHE A 96 10.98 13.77 -25.06
C PHE A 96 10.44 13.46 -26.46
N GLY A 97 10.43 14.43 -27.38
CA GLY A 97 9.84 14.27 -28.71
C GLY A 97 8.31 14.26 -28.71
N GLU A 98 7.69 14.76 -27.64
CA GLU A 98 6.25 14.71 -27.36
C GLU A 98 5.64 16.12 -27.46
N THR A 99 5.85 16.79 -28.60
CA THR A 99 5.41 18.18 -28.82
C THR A 99 3.89 18.34 -28.77
N ASP A 100 3.14 17.33 -29.20
CA ASP A 100 1.67 17.36 -29.25
C ASP A 100 1.03 17.38 -27.85
N LEU A 101 1.79 17.02 -26.80
CA LEU A 101 1.32 17.15 -25.41
C LEU A 101 1.01 18.60 -25.03
N MET A 102 1.65 19.57 -25.68
CA MET A 102 1.39 20.99 -25.42
C MET A 102 -0.07 21.39 -25.64
N GLU A 103 -0.75 20.76 -26.59
CA GLU A 103 -2.17 20.99 -26.88
C GLU A 103 -3.10 20.39 -25.82
N ARG A 104 -2.60 19.41 -25.06
CA ARG A 104 -3.36 18.68 -24.03
C ARG A 104 -3.20 19.28 -22.64
N ILE A 105 -2.35 20.29 -22.48
CA ILE A 105 -2.16 20.97 -21.20
C ILE A 105 -3.38 21.87 -20.93
N PRO A 106 -4.11 21.67 -19.81
CA PRO A 106 -5.38 22.34 -19.58
C PRO A 106 -5.27 23.84 -19.29
N GLY A 107 -4.07 24.35 -18.98
CA GLY A 107 -3.84 25.76 -18.69
C GLY A 107 -2.40 26.03 -18.25
N PHE A 108 -1.97 27.26 -18.46
CA PHE A 108 -0.62 27.73 -18.14
C PHE A 108 -0.69 28.88 -17.14
N ARG A 109 0.23 28.89 -16.18
CA ARG A 109 0.35 29.99 -15.21
C ARG A 109 0.83 31.28 -15.90
N ALA A 110 0.45 32.44 -15.38
CA ALA A 110 0.87 33.73 -15.94
C ALA A 110 2.39 33.93 -15.82
N GLU A 111 3.01 34.60 -16.80
CA GLU A 111 4.44 34.92 -16.73
C GLU A 111 4.69 35.94 -15.61
N GLY A 112 5.45 35.54 -14.59
CA GLY A 112 5.84 36.40 -13.45
C GLY A 112 5.46 35.90 -12.06
N ASP A 113 4.73 34.78 -11.95
CA ASP A 113 4.47 34.08 -10.67
C ASP A 113 5.64 33.14 -10.34
N ASP A 114 6.72 33.70 -9.79
CA ASP A 114 7.80 32.94 -9.13
C ASP A 114 8.08 33.53 -7.73
#